data_AF-A0ABD0PQZ3-F1
#
_entry.id   AF-A0ABD0PQZ3-F1
#
_cell.length_a   1.000
_cell.length_b   1.000
_cell.length_c   1.000
_cell.angle_alpha   90.00
_cell.angle_beta   90.00
_cell.angle_gamma   90.00
#
_symmetry.space_group_name_H-M   'P 1'
#
loop_
_entity.id
_entity.type
_entity.pdbx_description
1 polymer ?
#
loop_
_entity_poly.entity_id
_entity_poly.type
_entity_poly.pdbx_seq_one_letter_code
_entity_poly.pdbx_strand_id
1 'polypeptide(L)'
;GVKCKGDEMTLSDCQHHSVVSCNRAGAQFSAGVICSDTASDLVLNAALVEQTVYIEDRPLHLLYCAAEENCLAKSAAQASWPYGQRRLLRFSAQIHNIGKADFRPRLGRHSW
;
A
#
# COMPACT_ATOMS: atom_id res chain seq x y z
N GLY A 1 17.52 15.69 3.75
CA GLY A 1 16.33 16.23 3.07
C GLY A 1 15.29 16.68 4.07
N VAL A 2 14.24 17.35 3.59
CA VAL A 2 13.07 17.78 4.38
C VAL A 2 12.10 16.60 4.51
N LYS A 3 11.56 16.39 5.71
CA LYS A 3 10.52 15.39 6.01
C LYS A 3 9.48 16.03 6.93
N CYS A 4 8.25 16.14 6.45
CA CYS A 4 7.14 16.71 7.19
C CYS A 4 6.23 15.60 7.74
N LYS A 5 5.60 15.84 8.89
CA LYS A 5 4.55 15.00 9.48
C LYS A 5 3.18 15.32 8.87
N GLY A 6 2.97 16.54 8.40
CA GLY A 6 1.75 17.02 7.74
C GLY A 6 0.92 17.97 8.60
N ASP A 7 1.35 18.27 9.83
CA ASP A 7 0.73 19.25 10.74
C ASP A 7 1.55 20.55 10.87
N GLU A 8 2.67 20.65 10.15
CA GLU A 8 3.50 21.85 10.11
C GLU A 8 2.84 22.98 9.30
N MET A 9 3.00 24.22 9.76
CA MET A 9 2.45 25.41 9.08
C MET A 9 3.38 25.97 8.01
N THR A 10 4.69 25.72 8.13
CA THR A 10 5.69 26.12 7.14
C THR A 10 6.68 24.99 6.85
N LEU A 11 7.30 25.03 5.67
CA LEU A 11 8.29 24.02 5.26
C LEU A 11 9.53 24.01 6.17
N SER A 12 9.84 25.14 6.80
CA SER A 12 10.97 25.29 7.71
C SER A 12 10.76 24.60 9.06
N ASP A 13 9.50 24.41 9.47
CA ASP A 13 9.15 23.73 10.72
C ASP A 13 9.30 22.20 10.60
N CYS A 14 9.30 21.68 9.38
CA CYS A 14 9.50 20.26 9.13
C CYS A 14 10.91 19.82 9.55
N GLN A 15 11.06 18.54 9.90
CA GLN A 15 12.36 17.97 10.18
C GLN A 15 13.26 18.07 8.94
N HIS A 16 14.36 18.82 9.05
CA HIS A 16 15.31 19.02 7.97
C HIS A 16 16.75 18.97 8.48
N HIS A 17 17.70 18.81 7.56
CA HIS A 17 19.12 18.76 7.91
C HIS A 17 19.65 20.19 8.04
N SER A 18 20.33 20.51 9.14
CA SER A 18 20.93 21.83 9.37
C SER A 18 22.14 22.11 8.47
N VAL A 19 22.89 21.06 8.11
CA VAL A 19 23.96 21.09 7.09
C VAL A 19 23.57 20.14 5.97
N VAL A 20 23.39 20.68 4.76
CA VAL A 20 22.88 19.93 3.62
C VAL A 20 24.04 19.54 2.69
N SER A 21 24.47 18.28 2.74
CA SER A 21 25.30 17.69 1.67
C SER A 21 24.39 16.93 0.71
N CYS A 22 24.02 17.57 -0.40
CA CYS A 22 23.27 16.90 -1.45
C CYS A 22 24.23 16.32 -2.48
N ASN A 23 24.55 15.03 -2.37
CA ASN A 23 25.47 14.34 -3.30
C ASN A 23 24.93 14.29 -4.75
N ARG A 24 23.66 14.65 -4.96
CA ARG A 24 22.97 14.67 -6.25
C ARG A 24 22.23 16.00 -6.43
N ALA A 25 22.96 17.05 -6.80
CA ALA A 25 22.47 18.43 -6.88
C ALA A 25 21.94 18.86 -8.27
N GLY A 26 21.74 17.92 -9.20
CA GLY A 26 21.16 18.23 -10.52
C GLY A 26 19.67 18.62 -10.42
N ALA A 27 19.19 19.41 -11.39
CA ALA A 27 17.80 19.90 -11.42
C ALA A 27 16.73 18.79 -11.34
N GLN A 28 17.05 17.57 -11.78
CA GLN A 28 16.18 16.40 -11.70
C GLN A 28 15.90 15.91 -10.26
N PHE A 29 16.66 16.38 -9.27
CA PHE A 29 16.48 16.03 -7.86
C PHE A 29 15.77 17.13 -7.06
N SER A 30 15.35 18.21 -7.74
CA SER A 30 14.52 19.26 -7.15
C SER A 30 13.11 18.75 -6.88
N ALA A 31 12.55 19.09 -5.72
CA ALA A 31 11.17 18.79 -5.39
C ALA A 31 10.22 19.80 -6.05
N GLY A 32 9.06 19.34 -6.51
CA GLY A 32 7.95 20.16 -7.01
C GLY A 32 6.62 19.65 -6.46
N VAL A 33 5.61 20.52 -6.43
CA VAL A 33 4.28 20.22 -5.90
C VAL A 33 3.20 20.67 -6.87
N ILE A 34 2.06 19.97 -6.84
CA ILE A 34 0.84 20.35 -7.56
C ILE A 34 -0.26 20.41 -6.50
N CYS A 35 -0.93 21.55 -6.39
CA CYS A 35 -1.98 21.79 -5.40
C CYS A 35 -3.36 21.67 -6.05
N SER A 36 -4.33 21.21 -5.26
CA SER A 36 -5.75 21.14 -5.63
C SER A 36 -6.58 21.46 -4.38
N ASP A 37 -7.72 22.12 -4.56
CA ASP A 37 -8.65 22.44 -3.46
C ASP A 37 -9.42 21.21 -2.95
N THR A 38 -9.37 20.10 -3.69
CA THR A 38 -10.03 18.83 -3.35
C THR A 38 -9.05 17.66 -3.33
N ALA A 39 -9.33 16.69 -2.46
CA ALA A 39 -8.58 15.45 -2.29
C ALA A 39 -9.53 14.27 -2.00
N SER A 40 -9.07 13.07 -2.33
CA SER A 40 -9.73 11.81 -1.94
C SER A 40 -9.36 11.44 -0.51
N ASP A 41 -10.26 10.74 0.18
CA ASP A 41 -10.05 10.26 1.55
C ASP A 41 -10.58 8.83 1.65
N LEU A 42 -9.66 7.88 1.84
CA LEU A 42 -9.95 6.45 1.79
C LEU A 42 -10.02 5.84 3.19
N VAL A 43 -11.18 5.26 3.51
CA VAL A 43 -11.43 4.63 4.81
C VAL A 43 -11.81 3.17 4.63
N LEU A 44 -11.13 2.27 5.36
CA LEU A 44 -11.46 0.85 5.41
C LEU A 44 -12.67 0.63 6.33
N ASN A 45 -13.65 -0.15 5.87
CA ASN A 45 -14.77 -0.59 6.69
C ASN A 45 -14.30 -1.67 7.69
N ALA A 46 -13.91 -1.24 8.89
CA ALA A 46 -13.43 -2.12 9.95
C ALA A 46 -14.48 -3.14 10.41
N ALA A 47 -15.74 -2.73 10.52
CA ALA A 47 -16.83 -3.62 10.96
C ALA A 47 -17.04 -4.78 9.99
N LEU A 48 -16.91 -4.53 8.67
CA LEU A 48 -17.01 -5.61 7.68
C LEU A 48 -15.86 -6.61 7.81
N VAL A 49 -14.64 -6.14 8.06
CA VAL A 49 -13.49 -7.03 8.31
C VAL A 49 -13.77 -7.92 9.50
N GLU A 50 -14.24 -7.34 10.61
CA GLU A 50 -14.60 -8.08 11.83
C GLU A 50 -15.69 -9.12 11.59
N GLN A 51 -16.74 -8.77 10.83
CA GLN A 51 -17.88 -9.66 10.57
C GLN A 51 -17.56 -10.79 9.59
N THR A 52 -16.58 -10.61 8.70
CA THR A 52 -16.27 -11.55 7.62
C THR A 52 -14.96 -12.32 7.83
N VAL A 53 -14.33 -12.18 8.99
CA VAL A 53 -13.06 -12.86 9.28
C VAL A 53 -13.28 -14.34 9.59
N TYR A 54 -12.53 -15.22 8.92
CA TYR A 54 -12.52 -16.65 9.22
C TYR A 54 -11.20 -17.32 8.81
N ILE A 55 -10.94 -18.48 9.40
CA ILE A 55 -9.80 -19.34 9.05
C ILE A 55 -10.26 -20.39 8.05
N GLU A 56 -9.46 -20.59 7.00
CA GLU A 56 -9.66 -21.65 6.02
C GLU A 56 -8.34 -22.40 5.78
N ASP A 57 -8.34 -23.71 5.99
CA ASP A 57 -7.24 -24.58 5.58
C ASP A 57 -7.52 -25.04 4.13
N ARG A 58 -6.65 -24.64 3.19
CA ARG A 58 -6.78 -24.95 1.75
C ARG A 58 -5.65 -25.86 1.27
N PRO A 59 -5.94 -26.89 0.45
CA PRO A 59 -4.91 -27.68 -0.18
C PRO A 59 -4.15 -26.84 -1.19
N LEU A 60 -2.84 -27.07 -1.29
CA LEU A 60 -1.94 -26.27 -2.12
C LEU A 60 -2.32 -26.36 -3.61
N HIS A 61 -2.81 -27.50 -4.10
CA HIS A 61 -3.23 -27.61 -5.51
C HIS A 61 -4.34 -26.63 -5.95
N LEU A 62 -5.08 -26.01 -5.02
CA LEU A 62 -6.07 -24.97 -5.35
C LEU A 62 -5.48 -23.56 -5.35
N LEU A 63 -4.20 -23.40 -5.00
CA LEU A 63 -3.53 -22.13 -4.76
C LEU A 63 -2.39 -21.84 -5.76
N TYR A 64 -2.34 -22.51 -6.91
CA TYR A 64 -1.28 -22.30 -7.91
C TYR A 64 -1.20 -20.85 -8.39
N CYS A 65 -2.31 -20.26 -8.85
CA CYS A 65 -2.35 -18.86 -9.27
C CYS A 65 -1.98 -17.91 -8.11
N ALA A 66 -2.46 -18.18 -6.89
CA ALA A 66 -2.09 -17.38 -5.73
C ALA A 66 -0.57 -17.48 -5.39
N ALA A 67 0.08 -18.59 -5.71
CA ALA A 67 1.52 -18.75 -5.56
C ALA A 67 2.29 -18.00 -6.66
N GLU A 68 1.84 -18.06 -7.90
CA GLU A 68 2.42 -17.33 -9.05
C GLU A 68 2.36 -15.81 -8.86
N GLU A 69 1.24 -15.31 -8.32
CA GLU A 69 1.02 -13.90 -7.98
C GLU A 69 1.67 -13.47 -6.65
N ASN A 70 2.46 -14.35 -6.02
CA ASN A 70 3.15 -14.08 -4.75
C ASN A 70 2.24 -13.71 -3.56
N CYS A 71 1.00 -14.18 -3.55
CA CYS A 71 0.04 -13.96 -2.46
C CYS A 71 0.29 -14.86 -1.22
N LEU A 72 1.09 -15.93 -1.36
CA LEU A 72 1.40 -16.85 -0.27
C LEU A 72 2.70 -16.44 0.46
N ALA A 73 2.76 -16.74 1.76
CA ALA A 73 4.00 -16.54 2.54
C ALA A 73 5.14 -17.41 1.99
N LYS A 74 6.39 -16.95 2.16
CA LYS A 74 7.60 -17.63 1.64
C LYS A 74 7.73 -19.11 2.05
N SER A 75 7.23 -19.50 3.21
CA SER A 75 7.22 -20.89 3.67
C SER A 75 6.42 -21.83 2.76
N ALA A 76 5.46 -21.30 1.99
CA ALA A 76 4.68 -22.09 1.03
C ALA A 76 5.54 -22.66 -0.11
N ALA A 77 6.67 -22.01 -0.46
CA ALA A 77 7.59 -22.50 -1.48
C ALA A 77 8.30 -23.81 -1.08
N GLN A 78 8.45 -24.06 0.22
CA GLN A 78 9.06 -25.27 0.78
C GLN A 78 8.03 -26.33 1.20
N ALA A 79 6.74 -26.08 0.95
CA ALA A 79 5.69 -27.00 1.31
C ALA A 79 5.61 -28.17 0.30
N SER A 80 4.97 -29.28 0.71
CA SER A 80 4.79 -30.45 -0.15
C SER A 80 3.71 -30.21 -1.20
N TRP A 81 4.01 -29.52 -2.29
CA TRP A 81 3.10 -29.37 -3.42
C TRP A 81 2.92 -30.71 -4.16
N PRO A 82 1.71 -31.07 -4.63
CA PRO A 82 0.40 -30.44 -4.44
C PRO A 82 -0.36 -30.79 -3.15
N TYR A 83 0.14 -31.76 -2.37
CA TYR A 83 -0.62 -32.46 -1.31
C TYR A 83 -0.69 -31.73 0.04
N GLY A 84 0.18 -30.74 0.24
CA GLY A 84 0.23 -29.94 1.46
C GLY A 84 -0.97 -29.02 1.61
N GLN A 85 -1.04 -28.37 2.76
CA GLN A 85 -2.13 -27.46 3.13
C GLN A 85 -1.56 -26.09 3.49
N ARG A 86 -2.39 -25.05 3.34
CA ARG A 86 -2.10 -23.71 3.84
C ARG A 86 -3.29 -23.17 4.62
N ARG A 87 -3.01 -22.69 5.83
CA ARG A 87 -3.95 -21.93 6.64
C ARG A 87 -4.01 -20.49 6.15
N LEU A 88 -5.21 -20.04 5.79
CA LEU A 88 -5.50 -18.70 5.31
C LEU A 88 -6.45 -18.00 6.28
N LEU A 89 -6.09 -16.79 6.73
CA LEU A 89 -7.01 -15.87 7.39
C LEU A 89 -7.68 -15.05 6.29
N ARG A 90 -8.97 -15.29 6.06
CA ARG A 90 -9.76 -14.58 5.06
C ARG A 90 -10.63 -13.53 5.72
N PHE A 91 -10.82 -12.43 5.02
CA PHE A 91 -11.72 -11.33 5.39
C PHE A 91 -12.07 -10.53 4.12
N SER A 92 -13.12 -9.72 4.20
CA SER A 92 -13.50 -8.80 3.12
C SER A 92 -12.94 -7.40 3.38
N ALA A 93 -12.20 -6.84 2.42
CA ALA A 93 -11.72 -5.47 2.48
C ALA A 93 -12.62 -4.56 1.63
N GLN A 94 -13.37 -3.67 2.28
CA GLN A 94 -14.19 -2.64 1.62
C GLN A 94 -13.61 -1.27 1.95
N ILE A 95 -13.18 -0.54 0.91
CA ILE A 95 -12.59 0.79 1.03
C ILE A 95 -13.57 1.81 0.46
N HIS A 96 -13.97 2.78 1.27
CA HIS A 96 -14.83 3.88 0.86
C HIS A 96 -14.01 5.13 0.58
N ASN A 97 -14.38 5.87 -0.46
CA ASN A 97 -13.87 7.23 -0.65
C ASN A 97 -14.90 8.22 -0.08
N ILE A 98 -14.59 8.81 1.06
CA ILE A 98 -15.40 9.84 1.72
C ILE A 98 -14.88 11.26 1.44
N GLY A 99 -13.86 11.38 0.59
CA GLY A 99 -13.24 12.65 0.22
C GLY A 99 -14.09 13.47 -0.76
N LYS A 100 -13.51 14.58 -1.22
CA LYS A 100 -14.15 15.55 -2.13
C LYS A 100 -13.71 15.41 -3.58
N ALA A 101 -12.91 14.39 -3.89
CA ALA A 101 -12.43 14.09 -5.22
C ALA A 101 -12.32 12.58 -5.43
N ASP A 102 -12.35 12.15 -6.70
CA ASP A 102 -12.14 10.75 -7.07
C ASP A 102 -10.74 10.27 -6.66
N PHE A 103 -10.65 9.04 -6.17
CA PHE A 103 -9.37 8.35 -6.07
C PHE A 103 -8.92 7.88 -7.45
N ARG A 104 -7.70 8.25 -7.85
CA ARG A 104 -7.14 7.92 -9.18
C ARG A 104 -5.76 7.27 -9.03
N PRO A 105 -5.44 6.23 -9.82
CA PRO A 105 -4.11 5.66 -9.81
C PRO A 105 -3.08 6.69 -10.30
N ARG A 106 -1.90 6.70 -9.66
CA ARG A 106 -0.81 7.62 -10.03
C ARG A 106 -0.30 7.39 -11.44
N LEU A 107 -0.19 6.12 -11.84
CA LEU A 107 0.33 5.72 -13.14
C LEU A 107 -0.81 5.52 -14.15
N GLY A 108 -0.50 5.79 -15.41
CA GLY A 108 -1.42 5.53 -16.51
C GLY A 108 -1.63 4.04 -16.75
N ARG A 109 -2.59 3.72 -17.64
CA ARG A 109 -3.00 2.34 -17.95
C ARG A 109 -1.89 1.41 -18.41
N HIS A 110 -0.79 1.95 -18.95
CA HIS A 110 0.35 1.17 -19.44
C HIS A 110 1.19 0.55 -18.32
N SER A 111 0.96 0.91 -17.05
CA SER A 111 1.68 0.40 -15.88
C SER A 111 0.81 -0.45 -14.96
N TRP A 112 -0.36 -0.90 -15.44
CA TRP A 112 -1.27 -1.74 -14.67
C TRP A 112 -0.89 -3.20 -14.77
#